data_AF-A0A2I0AT52-F1
#
_entry.id   AF-A0A2I0AT52-F1
#
_cell.length_a   1.000
_cell.length_b   1.000
_cell.length_c   1.000
_cell.angle_alpha   90.00
_cell.angle_beta   90.00
_cell.angle_gamma   90.00
#
_symmetry.space_group_name_H-M   'P 1'
#
loop_
_entity.id
_entity.type
_entity.pdbx_description
1 polymer ?
#
loop_
_entity_poly.entity_id
_entity_poly.type
_entity_poly.pdbx_seq_one_letter_code
_entity_poly.pdbx_strand_id
1 'polypeptide(L)'
;MHDFNDCLLVSGLEDPGYCGEPFMWADNHMSQRIDRALSNSKLFDLFDPIKVTNLTRLCSDHCPILVQMSNKILIILKVALNS
;
A
#
# COMPACT_ATOMS: atom_id res chain seq x y z
N MET A 1 -1.44 -11.31 -12.12
CA MET A 1 -2.22 -11.18 -10.87
C MET A 1 -2.42 -12.51 -10.15
N HIS A 2 -2.60 -13.63 -10.85
CA HIS A 2 -2.75 -14.96 -10.20
C HIS A 2 -1.52 -15.32 -9.35
N ASP A 3 -0.32 -15.31 -9.94
CA ASP A 3 0.93 -15.63 -9.22
C ASP A 3 1.19 -14.71 -8.00
N PHE A 4 0.76 -13.44 -8.08
CA PHE A 4 0.85 -12.52 -6.95
C PHE A 4 -0.10 -12.93 -5.84
N ASN A 5 -1.36 -13.23 -6.16
CA ASN A 5 -2.35 -13.68 -5.18
C ASN A 5 -1.95 -15.02 -4.55
N ASP A 6 -1.38 -15.93 -5.33
CA ASP A 6 -0.86 -17.21 -4.83
C ASP A 6 0.31 -16.99 -3.86
N CYS A 7 1.22 -16.07 -4.19
CA CYS A 7 2.30 -15.69 -3.30
C CYS A 7 1.79 -15.11 -1.98
N LEU A 8 0.78 -14.23 -2.03
CA LEU A 8 0.14 -13.69 -0.83
C LEU A 8 -0.47 -14.80 0.03
N LEU A 9 -1.21 -15.70 -0.59
CA LEU A 9 -1.86 -16.82 0.09
C LEU A 9 -0.84 -17.74 0.77
N VAL A 10 0.20 -18.16 0.05
CA VAL A 10 1.26 -19.03 0.59
C VAL A 10 2.05 -18.33 1.71
N SER A 11 2.20 -17.01 1.63
CA SER A 11 2.91 -16.21 2.63
C SER A 11 2.05 -15.84 3.84
N GLY A 12 0.73 -16.12 3.81
CA GLY A 12 -0.22 -15.69 4.85
C GLY A 12 -0.34 -14.16 4.93
N LEU A 13 -0.24 -13.48 3.79
CA LEU A 13 -0.35 -12.04 3.65
C LEU A 13 -1.68 -11.67 3.00
N GLU A 14 -2.26 -10.55 3.42
CA GLU A 14 -3.49 -10.00 2.87
C GLU A 14 -3.39 -8.48 2.64
N ASP A 15 -4.19 -7.97 1.71
CA ASP A 15 -4.35 -6.53 1.46
C ASP A 15 -5.45 -6.04 2.41
N PRO A 16 -5.13 -5.20 3.41
CA PRO A 16 -6.10 -4.67 4.38
C PRO A 16 -7.10 -3.69 3.74
N GLY A 17 -6.99 -3.42 2.43
CA GLY A 17 -7.71 -2.37 1.75
C GLY A 17 -7.04 -1.02 1.95
N TYR A 18 -7.67 0.04 1.43
CA TYR A 18 -7.16 1.40 1.51
C TYR A 18 -8.29 2.42 1.33
N CYS A 19 -8.01 3.65 1.75
CA CYS A 19 -8.82 4.84 1.44
C CYS A 19 -8.01 5.82 0.56
N GLY A 20 -8.71 6.71 -0.15
CA GLY A 20 -8.09 7.75 -0.99
C GLY A 20 -7.93 7.33 -2.45
N GLU A 21 -6.96 7.91 -3.15
CA GLU A 21 -6.81 7.77 -4.60
C GLU A 21 -6.63 6.30 -5.01
N PRO A 22 -7.43 5.78 -5.96
CA PRO A 22 -7.42 4.37 -6.30
C PRO A 22 -6.16 3.91 -7.04
N PHE A 23 -5.42 4.85 -7.62
CA PHE A 23 -4.26 4.55 -8.45
C PHE A 23 -3.00 5.17 -7.88
N MET A 24 -1.96 4.35 -7.83
CA MET A 24 -0.71 4.66 -7.14
C MET A 24 0.46 4.90 -8.09
N TRP A 25 0.34 4.37 -9.29
CA TRP A 25 1.23 4.62 -10.41
C TRP A 25 0.39 5.07 -11.60
N ALA A 26 0.82 6.09 -12.32
CA ALA A 26 0.22 6.48 -13.58
C ALA A 26 1.29 6.96 -14.56
N ASP A 27 1.24 6.44 -15.78
CA ASP A 27 1.87 7.06 -16.94
C ASP A 27 0.83 7.85 -17.76
N ASN A 28 1.18 8.32 -18.95
CA ASN A 28 0.25 9.08 -19.80
C ASN A 28 -0.96 8.27 -20.31
N HIS A 29 -0.98 6.94 -20.16
CA HIS A 29 -1.93 6.04 -20.81
C HIS A 29 -2.67 5.11 -19.85
N MET A 30 -2.08 4.80 -18.69
CA MET A 30 -2.61 3.84 -17.73
C MET A 30 -2.32 4.26 -16.29
N SER A 31 -3.30 4.02 -15.42
CA SER A 31 -3.18 4.17 -13.97
C SER A 31 -3.38 2.82 -13.30
N GLN A 32 -2.44 2.39 -12.45
CA GLN A 32 -2.47 1.09 -11.78
C GLN A 32 -2.17 1.22 -10.29
N ARG A 33 -2.69 0.29 -9.49
CA ARG A 33 -2.36 0.13 -8.05
C ARG A 33 -1.36 -0.99 -7.88
N ILE A 34 -0.09 -0.66 -8.12
CA ILE A 34 1.04 -1.59 -7.97
C ILE A 34 1.68 -1.51 -6.58
N ASP A 35 1.60 -0.36 -5.92
CA ASP A 35 2.01 -0.21 -4.52
C ASP A 35 0.86 -0.62 -3.60
N ARG A 36 1.13 -1.50 -2.63
CA ARG A 36 0.14 -1.98 -1.66
C ARG A 36 0.81 -2.20 -0.31
N ALA A 37 0.12 -1.83 0.76
CA ALA A 37 0.46 -2.32 2.08
C ALA A 37 -0.11 -3.74 2.22
N LEU A 38 0.67 -4.64 2.82
CA LEU A 38 0.27 -6.02 3.09
C LEU A 38 0.47 -6.29 4.57
N SER A 39 -0.44 -7.05 5.16
CA SER A 39 -0.39 -7.45 6.56
C SER A 39 -0.59 -8.96 6.69
N ASN A 40 -0.12 -9.52 7.80
CA ASN A 40 -0.52 -10.85 8.22
C ASN A 40 -1.49 -10.73 9.40
N SER A 41 -2.15 -11.84 9.74
CA SER A 41 -3.13 -11.89 10.84
C SER A 41 -2.57 -11.41 12.18
N LYS A 42 -1.31 -11.74 12.48
CA LYS A 42 -0.65 -11.29 13.72
C LYS A 42 -0.55 -9.77 13.83
N LEU A 43 -0.38 -9.07 12.71
CA LEU A 43 -0.34 -7.61 12.70
C LEU A 43 -1.72 -7.03 13.07
N PHE A 44 -2.79 -7.60 12.52
CA PHE A 44 -4.16 -7.20 12.89
C PHE A 44 -4.44 -7.44 14.36
N ASP A 45 -4.12 -8.62 14.88
CA ASP A 45 -4.32 -8.95 16.30
C ASP A 45 -3.65 -7.95 17.26
N LEU A 46 -2.51 -7.38 16.86
CA LEU A 46 -1.70 -6.47 17.68
C LEU A 46 -2.03 -4.99 17.47
N PHE A 47 -2.54 -4.60 16.30
CA PHE A 47 -2.55 -3.21 15.84
C PHE A 47 -3.87 -2.76 15.19
N ASP A 48 -4.95 -3.51 15.39
CA ASP A 48 -6.30 -3.12 14.96
C ASP A 48 -6.80 -1.85 15.69
N PRO A 49 -7.36 -0.85 14.99
CA PRO A 49 -7.59 -0.80 13.54
C PRO A 49 -6.35 -0.42 12.73
N ILE A 50 -6.12 -1.15 11.63
CA ILE A 50 -5.13 -0.80 10.60
C ILE A 50 -5.82 0.01 9.51
N LYS A 51 -5.35 1.25 9.30
CA LYS A 51 -5.83 2.13 8.24
C LYS A 51 -4.73 2.44 7.25
N VAL A 52 -4.97 2.09 5.99
CA VAL A 52 -4.08 2.42 4.88
C VAL A 52 -4.71 3.56 4.07
N THR A 53 -3.94 4.61 3.83
CA THR A 53 -4.39 5.77 3.03
C THR A 53 -3.39 6.06 1.91
N ASN A 54 -3.89 6.13 0.69
CA ASN A 54 -3.14 6.61 -0.45
C ASN A 54 -3.16 8.13 -0.42
N LEU A 55 -1.97 8.73 -0.26
CA LEU A 55 -1.83 10.18 -0.24
C LEU A 55 -1.70 10.72 -1.67
N THR A 56 -2.09 11.99 -1.84
CA THR A 56 -1.98 12.67 -3.13
C THR A 56 -0.54 12.68 -3.61
N ARG A 57 -0.37 12.38 -4.89
CA ARG A 57 0.90 12.49 -5.60
C ARG A 57 1.40 13.93 -5.55
N LEU A 58 2.66 14.11 -5.18
CA LEU A 58 3.29 15.43 -5.19
C LEU A 58 4.15 15.60 -6.44
N CYS A 59 5.32 14.95 -6.48
CA CYS A 59 6.32 15.17 -7.54
C CYS A 59 6.90 13.87 -8.13
N SER A 60 6.55 12.69 -7.60
CA SER A 60 6.97 11.38 -8.12
C SER A 60 5.84 10.75 -8.91
N ASP A 61 6.16 9.84 -9.82
CA ASP A 61 5.26 8.88 -10.46
C ASP A 61 4.56 7.93 -9.47
N HIS A 62 5.02 7.86 -8.22
CA HIS A 62 4.40 7.10 -7.13
C HIS A 62 3.60 7.99 -6.14
N CYS A 63 2.43 7.50 -5.74
CA CYS A 63 1.65 8.05 -4.63
C CYS A 63 2.17 7.50 -3.29
N PRO A 64 2.42 8.32 -2.25
CA PRO A 64 2.82 7.82 -0.94
C PRO A 64 1.72 7.00 -0.24
N ILE A 65 2.13 6.00 0.56
CA ILE A 65 1.21 5.22 1.43
C ILE A 65 1.42 5.61 2.89
N LEU A 66 0.33 6.01 3.53
CA LEU A 66 0.26 6.18 4.98
C LEU A 66 -0.39 4.95 5.61
N VAL A 67 0.31 4.29 6.54
CA VAL A 67 -0.25 3.20 7.36
C VAL A 67 -0.37 3.70 8.80
N GLN A 68 -1.59 3.73 9.31
CA GLN A 68 -1.90 4.09 10.69
C GLN A 68 -2.39 2.86 11.45
N MET A 69 -1.87 2.71 12.65
CA MET A 69 -2.21 1.65 13.59
C MET A 69 -2.45 2.30 14.95
N SER A 70 -3.20 1.63 15.83
CA SER A 70 -3.75 2.17 17.08
C SER A 70 -2.75 2.96 17.93
N ASN A 71 -1.45 2.59 17.91
CA ASN A 71 -0.38 3.27 18.63
C ASN A 71 0.89 3.57 17.78
N LYS A 72 0.83 3.45 16.45
CA LYS A 72 1.99 3.67 15.57
C LYS A 72 1.58 4.27 14.23
N ILE A 73 2.37 5.23 13.76
CA ILE A 73 2.24 5.79 12.41
C ILE A 73 3.49 5.38 11.62
N LEU A 74 3.30 4.71 10.49
CA LEU A 74 4.35 4.42 9.53
C LEU A 74 4.03 5.11 8.22
N ILE A 75 4.89 6.06 7.83
CA ILE A 75 4.84 6.69 6.52
C ILE A 75 5.85 5.97 5.63
N ILE A 76 5.37 5.32 4.57
CA ILE A 76 6.25 4.73 3.56
C ILE A 76 6.28 5.71 2.39
N LEU A 77 7.33 6.54 2.36
CA LEU A 77 7.65 7.37 1.21
C LEU A 77 8.53 6.55 0.27
N LYS A 78 7.99 6.18 -0.89
CA LYS A 78 8.84 5.73 -2.00
C LYS A 78 9.26 6.98 -2.76
N VAL A 79 10.41 7.55 -2.41
CA VAL A 79 11.05 8.54 -3.26
C VAL A 79 11.63 7.77 -4.44
N ALA A 80 10.98 7.85 -5.60
CA ALA A 80 11.65 7.50 -6.84
C ALA A 80 12.80 8.48 -7.02
N LEU A 81 14.04 8.02 -6.79
CA LEU A 81 15.20 8.71 -7.36
C LEU A 81 15.04 8.57 -8.86
N ASN A 82 14.90 9.70 -9.55
CA ASN A 82 14.89 9.77 -11.01
C ASN A 82 16.06 8.93 -11.55
N SER A 83 15.74 7.78 -12.15
CA SER A 83 16.66 6.99 -12.98
C SER A 83 16.64 7.50 -14.41
#